data_AF-A0AAW7HDU3-F1
#
_entry.id   AF-A0AAW7HDU3-F1
#
_cell.length_a   1.000
_cell.length_b   1.000
_cell.length_c   1.000
_cell.angle_alpha   90.00
_cell.angle_beta   90.00
_cell.angle_gamma   90.00
#
_symmetry.space_group_name_H-M   'P 1'
#
loop_
_entity.id
_entity.type
_entity.pdbx_description
1 polymer ?
#
loop_
_entity_poly.entity_id
_entity_poly.type
_entity_poly.pdbx_seq_one_letter_code
_entity_poly.pdbx_strand_id
1 'polypeptide(L)'
;MSPLQKIAVLGCVALSLAGCNDKKINVTIPTGSILYVKLYHLGDPALGSVLPTEYRAGGFGKVEYEMSQVLAGNDCALGIPLKWNSRQLKHETSSATLSCDGADQRELKGYVIGEDGKQGLAGVTLGGVVPFVVTETVTVK
;
A
#
# COMPACT_ATOMS: atom_id res chain seq x y z
N MET A 1 -63.01 -15.76 -1.45
CA MET A 1 -62.21 -16.79 -2.14
C MET A 1 -61.12 -16.08 -2.93
N SER A 2 -59.86 -16.17 -2.48
CA SER A 2 -58.71 -16.10 -3.40
C SER A 2 -58.47 -17.52 -3.94
N PRO A 3 -57.75 -17.73 -5.07
CA PRO A 3 -56.27 -17.78 -4.96
C PRO A 3 -55.46 -17.41 -6.24
N LEU A 4 -54.17 -17.07 -6.00
CA LEU A 4 -52.96 -17.33 -6.84
C LEU A 4 -52.84 -16.56 -8.19
N GLN A 5 -51.71 -16.03 -8.66
CA GLN A 5 -50.32 -15.91 -8.21
C GLN A 5 -49.62 -15.09 -9.33
N LYS A 6 -48.74 -14.14 -9.01
CA LYS A 6 -47.39 -14.03 -9.60
C LYS A 6 -46.64 -12.84 -9.00
N ILE A 7 -45.60 -13.24 -8.29
CA ILE A 7 -44.49 -12.48 -7.73
C ILE A 7 -43.82 -11.66 -8.84
N ALA A 8 -43.65 -10.35 -8.65
CA ALA A 8 -42.65 -9.55 -9.35
C ALA A 8 -41.89 -8.74 -8.29
N VAL A 9 -40.99 -9.46 -7.63
CA VAL A 9 -40.00 -8.95 -6.69
C VAL A 9 -39.00 -8.06 -7.43
N LEU A 10 -38.73 -6.92 -6.80
CA LEU A 10 -37.49 -6.14 -6.85
C LEU A 10 -36.53 -6.46 -8.01
N GLY A 11 -36.62 -5.65 -9.07
CA GLY A 11 -35.50 -5.41 -9.96
C GLY A 11 -34.79 -4.14 -9.54
N CYS A 12 -33.99 -4.20 -8.46
CA CYS A 12 -32.94 -3.21 -8.23
C CYS A 12 -32.06 -3.22 -9.48
N VAL A 13 -32.13 -2.14 -10.27
CA VAL A 13 -31.09 -1.82 -11.25
C VAL A 13 -29.85 -1.50 -10.42
N ALA A 14 -29.13 -2.56 -10.07
CA ALA A 14 -27.84 -2.50 -9.43
C ALA A 14 -26.92 -1.81 -10.43
N LEU A 15 -26.63 -0.55 -10.13
CA LEU A 15 -25.47 0.23 -10.50
C LEU A 15 -24.42 -0.60 -11.23
N SER A 16 -24.49 -0.61 -12.56
CA SER A 16 -23.34 -0.87 -13.41
C SER A 16 -22.42 0.36 -13.34
N LEU A 17 -21.91 0.65 -12.15
CA LEU A 17 -20.61 1.28 -11.95
C LEU A 17 -19.58 0.16 -11.93
N ALA A 18 -19.57 -0.67 -12.98
CA ALA A 18 -18.32 -1.30 -13.40
C ALA A 18 -17.47 -0.20 -14.02
N GLY A 19 -17.03 0.74 -13.19
CA GLY A 19 -15.88 1.57 -13.51
C GLY A 19 -14.68 0.63 -13.49
N CYS A 20 -14.46 -0.09 -14.58
CA CYS A 20 -13.10 -0.48 -14.93
C CYS A 20 -12.36 0.84 -15.07
N ASN A 21 -11.76 1.29 -13.98
CA ASN A 21 -10.76 2.33 -14.07
C ASN A 21 -9.62 1.69 -14.87
N ASP A 22 -9.54 2.02 -16.15
CA ASP A 22 -8.34 1.84 -16.98
C ASP A 22 -7.20 2.75 -16.46
N LYS A 23 -7.03 2.85 -15.14
CA LYS A 23 -5.89 3.52 -14.53
C LYS A 23 -4.70 2.59 -14.69
N LYS A 24 -4.10 2.64 -15.87
CA LYS A 24 -2.76 2.10 -16.10
C LYS A 24 -1.80 2.94 -15.27
N ILE A 25 -1.47 2.44 -14.08
CA ILE A 25 -0.40 3.02 -13.30
C ILE A 25 0.89 2.86 -14.10
N ASN A 26 1.73 3.89 -14.10
CA ASN A 26 3.09 3.79 -14.65
C ASN A 26 3.97 4.70 -13.83
N VAL A 27 4.50 4.16 -12.73
CA VAL A 27 5.30 4.93 -11.77
C VAL A 27 6.61 4.20 -11.50
N THR A 28 7.69 4.96 -11.47
CA THR A 28 9.00 4.46 -11.05
C THR A 28 9.26 4.90 -9.63
N ILE A 29 9.56 3.95 -8.78
CA ILE A 29 9.93 4.14 -7.38
C ILE A 29 11.46 4.07 -7.32
N PRO A 30 12.16 5.19 -7.15
CA PRO A 30 13.62 5.19 -7.15
C PRO A 30 14.18 4.60 -5.85
N THR A 31 15.41 4.11 -5.94
CA THR A 31 16.18 3.74 -4.76
C THR A 31 16.33 4.91 -3.79
N GLY A 32 16.22 4.64 -2.50
CA GLY A 32 16.26 5.63 -1.43
C GLY A 32 14.91 6.26 -1.09
N SER A 33 13.86 6.03 -1.90
CA SER A 33 12.53 6.56 -1.59
C SER A 33 11.93 5.95 -0.34
N ILE A 34 11.21 6.77 0.41
CA ILE A 34 10.49 6.34 1.62
C ILE A 34 8.99 6.26 1.31
N LEU A 35 8.42 5.06 1.43
CA LEU A 35 6.99 4.83 1.38
C LEU A 35 6.44 4.83 2.80
N TYR A 36 5.50 5.73 3.09
CA TYR A 36 4.78 5.74 4.36
C TYR A 36 3.52 4.91 4.24
N VAL A 37 3.37 3.91 5.09
CA VAL A 37 2.31 2.90 4.98
C VAL A 37 1.47 2.89 6.24
N LYS A 38 0.16 3.13 6.13
CA LYS A 38 -0.77 3.03 7.27
C LYS A 38 -1.31 1.61 7.39
N LEU A 39 -0.96 0.92 8.47
CA LEU A 39 -1.34 -0.47 8.68
C LEU A 39 -2.84 -0.62 8.97
N TYR A 40 -3.50 -1.53 8.27
CA TYR A 40 -4.90 -1.91 8.51
C TYR A 40 -5.06 -3.41 8.80
N HIS A 41 -4.00 -4.20 8.72
CA HIS A 41 -3.98 -5.60 9.12
C HIS A 41 -2.63 -5.98 9.72
N LEU A 42 -2.66 -6.65 10.88
CA LEU A 42 -1.48 -7.24 11.51
C LEU A 42 -1.56 -8.75 11.36
N GLY A 43 -0.84 -9.29 10.38
CA GLY A 43 -0.71 -10.70 10.09
C GLY A 43 0.66 -10.98 9.47
N ASP A 44 0.78 -12.10 8.77
CA ASP A 44 1.96 -12.41 7.96
C ASP A 44 1.55 -12.53 6.49
N PRO A 45 1.74 -11.49 5.66
CA PRO A 45 2.38 -10.21 5.97
C PRO A 45 1.46 -9.18 6.66
N ALA A 46 2.05 -8.18 7.32
CA ALA A 46 1.32 -7.01 7.79
C ALA A 46 0.92 -6.16 6.57
N LEU A 47 -0.34 -5.71 6.49
CA LEU A 47 -0.84 -4.97 5.33
C LEU A 47 -1.14 -3.52 5.71
N GLY A 48 -0.80 -2.61 4.80
CA GLY A 48 -1.16 -1.22 4.92
C GLY A 48 -1.26 -0.48 3.59
N SER A 49 -2.00 0.63 3.60
CA SER A 49 -2.19 1.50 2.44
C SER A 49 -1.05 2.51 2.34
N VAL A 50 -0.56 2.77 1.12
CA VAL A 50 0.43 3.81 0.87
C VAL A 50 -0.21 5.19 1.12
N LEU A 51 0.47 6.02 1.89
CA LEU A 51 0.07 7.39 2.16
C LEU A 51 0.73 8.37 1.18
N PRO A 52 0.03 9.42 0.76
CA PRO A 52 0.65 10.53 0.06
C PRO A 52 1.63 11.26 0.98
N THR A 53 2.75 11.73 0.44
CA THR A 53 3.71 12.57 1.16
C THR A 53 3.46 14.04 0.90
N GLU A 54 3.99 14.91 1.76
CA GLU A 54 3.98 16.35 1.55
C GLU A 54 5.06 16.77 0.56
N TYR A 55 4.78 17.84 -0.19
CA TYR A 55 5.74 18.39 -1.14
C TYR A 55 6.96 18.96 -0.40
N ARG A 56 8.16 18.56 -0.85
CA ARG A 56 9.43 19.14 -0.39
C ARG A 56 10.15 19.76 -1.57
N ALA A 57 10.59 21.01 -1.41
CA ALA A 57 11.33 21.73 -2.45
C ALA A 57 12.66 21.02 -2.77
N GLY A 58 13.01 20.94 -4.05
CA GLY A 58 14.19 20.23 -4.55
C GLY A 58 13.82 19.06 -5.47
N GLY A 59 14.76 18.63 -6.33
CA GLY A 59 14.50 17.63 -7.37
C GLY A 59 13.99 16.29 -6.81
N PHE A 60 14.68 15.73 -5.81
CA PHE A 60 14.29 14.46 -5.20
C PHE A 60 12.95 14.56 -4.43
N GLY A 61 12.73 15.65 -3.70
CA GLY A 61 11.48 15.88 -2.96
C GLY A 61 10.25 16.01 -3.86
N LYS A 62 10.40 16.60 -5.06
CA LYS A 62 9.34 16.64 -6.07
C LYS A 62 9.01 15.24 -6.59
N VAL A 63 10.02 14.43 -6.89
CA VAL A 63 9.84 13.06 -7.40
C VAL A 63 9.14 12.16 -6.38
N GLU A 64 9.56 12.20 -5.11
CA GLU A 64 8.91 11.43 -4.04
C GLU A 64 7.46 11.86 -3.82
N TYR A 65 7.20 13.18 -3.87
CA TYR A 65 5.84 13.70 -3.80
C TYR A 65 4.98 13.15 -4.92
N GLU A 66 5.36 13.37 -6.19
CA GLU A 66 4.58 12.94 -7.36
C GLU A 66 4.34 11.42 -7.36
N MET A 67 5.39 10.64 -7.06
CA MET A 67 5.30 9.18 -6.92
C MET A 67 4.29 8.77 -5.85
N SER A 68 4.38 9.35 -4.65
CA SER A 68 3.46 9.00 -3.54
C SER A 68 2.01 9.36 -3.84
N GLN A 69 1.75 10.47 -4.55
CA GLN A 69 0.41 10.86 -4.97
C GLN A 69 -0.16 9.83 -5.94
N VAL A 70 0.64 9.36 -6.91
CA VAL A 70 0.21 8.33 -7.87
C VAL A 70 -0.08 7.01 -7.15
N LEU A 71 0.80 6.57 -6.25
CA LEU A 71 0.60 5.33 -5.51
C LEU A 71 -0.66 5.38 -4.63
N ALA A 72 -0.84 6.46 -3.87
CA ALA A 72 -2.02 6.64 -3.02
C ALA A 72 -3.31 6.78 -3.86
N GLY A 73 -3.27 7.48 -5.00
CA GLY A 73 -4.41 7.68 -5.89
C GLY A 73 -4.83 6.45 -6.72
N ASN A 74 -4.04 5.38 -6.66
CA ASN A 74 -4.32 4.06 -7.26
C ASN A 74 -4.51 2.97 -6.19
N ASP A 75 -4.87 3.36 -4.97
CA ASP A 75 -5.19 2.47 -3.85
C ASP A 75 -4.11 1.41 -3.58
N CYS A 76 -2.84 1.79 -3.77
CA CYS A 76 -1.73 0.88 -3.56
C CYS A 76 -1.58 0.48 -2.09
N ALA A 77 -1.32 -0.80 -1.86
CA ALA A 77 -1.04 -1.38 -0.55
C ALA A 77 0.32 -2.08 -0.54
N LEU A 78 0.98 -2.07 0.61
CA LEU A 78 2.17 -2.87 0.89
C LEU A 78 1.81 -4.02 1.83
N GLY A 79 2.22 -5.23 1.45
CA GLY A 79 2.36 -6.37 2.35
C GLY A 79 3.80 -6.48 2.83
N ILE A 80 4.02 -6.27 4.13
CA ILE A 80 5.32 -6.23 4.78
C ILE A 80 5.48 -7.50 5.65
N PRO A 81 6.29 -8.50 5.23
CA PRO A 81 6.54 -9.73 6.00
C PRO A 81 7.49 -9.46 7.17
N LEU A 82 6.97 -8.91 8.25
CA LEU A 82 7.73 -8.53 9.44
C LEU A 82 8.15 -9.76 10.26
N LYS A 83 9.45 -9.90 10.51
CA LYS A 83 10.02 -10.97 11.34
C LYS A 83 10.65 -10.39 12.60
N TRP A 84 10.37 -11.00 13.74
CA TRP A 84 10.99 -10.60 15.02
C TRP A 84 12.45 -11.05 15.10
N ASN A 85 13.37 -10.09 15.27
CA ASN A 85 14.78 -10.35 15.58
C ASN A 85 15.00 -10.24 17.09
N SER A 86 15.18 -11.37 17.76
CA SER A 86 15.35 -11.44 19.22
C SER A 86 16.67 -10.84 19.74
N ARG A 87 17.68 -10.65 18.87
CA ARG A 87 18.95 -10.03 19.26
C ARG A 87 18.86 -8.51 19.28
N GLN A 88 18.16 -7.95 18.28
CA GLN A 88 17.98 -6.51 18.15
C GLN A 88 16.72 -6.00 18.86
N LEU A 89 15.83 -6.91 19.27
CA LEU A 89 14.53 -6.62 19.85
C LEU A 89 13.69 -5.72 18.92
N LYS A 90 13.68 -6.05 17.63
CA LYS A 90 12.98 -5.30 16.57
C LYS A 90 12.34 -6.24 15.56
N HIS A 91 11.26 -5.80 14.94
CA HIS A 91 10.71 -6.38 13.73
C HIS A 91 11.48 -5.87 12.51
N GLU A 92 11.94 -6.78 11.67
CA GLU A 92 12.72 -6.50 10.48
C GLU A 92 12.04 -7.09 9.24
N THR A 93 12.40 -6.53 8.08
CA THR A 93 12.11 -7.10 6.77
C THR A 93 13.23 -6.73 5.80
N SER A 94 13.35 -7.48 4.71
CA SER A 94 14.22 -7.19 3.57
C SER A 94 13.44 -6.84 2.29
N SER A 95 12.12 -7.03 2.30
CA SER A 95 11.26 -6.72 1.16
C SER A 95 9.82 -6.44 1.58
N ALA A 96 9.01 -6.00 0.64
CA ALA A 96 7.57 -5.85 0.76
C ALA A 96 6.93 -6.11 -0.60
N THR A 97 5.68 -6.58 -0.62
CA THR A 97 4.91 -6.75 -1.84
C THR A 97 4.02 -5.55 -2.05
N LEU A 98 4.22 -4.81 -3.14
CA LEU A 98 3.36 -3.72 -3.58
C LEU A 98 2.26 -4.29 -4.48
N SER A 99 1.01 -3.94 -4.16
CA SER A 99 -0.17 -4.26 -4.95
C SER A 99 -0.95 -2.97 -5.19
N CYS A 100 -1.29 -2.67 -6.44
CA CYS A 100 -2.09 -1.50 -6.81
C CYS A 100 -3.27 -1.96 -7.66
N ASP A 101 -4.36 -1.19 -7.65
CA ASP A 101 -5.47 -1.48 -8.57
C ASP A 101 -5.01 -1.29 -10.03
N GLY A 102 -5.42 -2.20 -10.91
CA GLY A 102 -5.06 -2.18 -12.33
C GLY A 102 -3.58 -2.44 -12.67
N ALA A 103 -2.77 -2.95 -11.73
CA ALA A 103 -1.33 -3.17 -11.90
C ALA A 103 -0.86 -4.57 -11.49
N ASP A 104 0.25 -5.02 -12.06
CA ASP A 104 0.89 -6.25 -11.60
C ASP A 104 1.51 -6.05 -10.20
N GLN A 105 1.41 -7.07 -9.35
CA GLN A 105 2.11 -7.08 -8.07
C GLN A 105 3.63 -7.04 -8.27
N ARG A 106 4.31 -6.29 -7.42
CA ARG A 106 5.77 -6.14 -7.46
C ARG A 106 6.39 -6.35 -6.10
N GLU A 107 7.49 -7.08 -6.05
CA GLU A 107 8.35 -7.08 -4.87
C GLU A 107 9.20 -5.80 -4.85
N LEU A 108 9.22 -5.13 -3.71
CA LEU A 108 10.10 -4.03 -3.38
C LEU A 108 11.17 -4.54 -2.43
N LYS A 109 12.45 -4.42 -2.80
CA LYS A 109 13.53 -4.63 -1.82
C LYS A 109 13.65 -3.38 -0.95
N GLY A 110 13.85 -3.60 0.34
CA GLY A 110 13.89 -2.50 1.28
C GLY A 110 13.88 -2.91 2.74
N TYR A 111 13.70 -1.93 3.62
CA TYR A 111 13.65 -2.15 5.05
C TYR A 111 12.72 -1.13 5.72
N VAL A 112 12.24 -1.47 6.91
CA VAL A 112 11.44 -0.57 7.74
C VAL A 112 12.33 0.26 8.67
N ILE A 113 11.92 1.50 8.96
CA ILE A 113 12.59 2.39 9.91
C ILE A 113 11.66 2.64 11.10
N GLY A 114 12.20 2.49 12.32
CA GLY A 114 11.51 2.82 13.56
C GLY A 114 11.51 4.32 13.87
N GLU A 115 10.77 4.72 14.90
CA GLU A 115 10.71 6.13 15.34
C GLU A 115 12.08 6.68 15.78
N ASP A 116 13.01 5.81 16.16
CA ASP A 116 14.39 6.15 16.50
C ASP A 116 15.27 6.47 15.26
N GLY A 117 14.70 6.43 14.06
CA GLY A 117 15.40 6.64 12.80
C GLY A 117 16.32 5.48 12.39
N LYS A 118 16.31 4.37 13.14
CA LYS A 118 17.13 3.19 12.85
C LYS A 118 16.30 2.13 12.16
N GLN A 119 16.98 1.21 11.48
CA GLN A 119 16.35 0.05 10.88
C GLN A 119 15.63 -0.80 11.94
N GLY A 120 14.45 -1.29 11.57
CA GLY A 120 13.60 -2.16 12.37
C GLY A 120 12.60 -1.42 13.26
N LEU A 121 11.44 -2.03 13.47
CA LEU A 121 10.36 -1.49 14.32
C LEU A 121 10.41 -2.15 15.71
N ALA A 122 10.52 -1.37 16.77
CA ALA A 122 10.47 -1.92 18.14
C ALA A 122 9.08 -2.51 18.48
N GLY A 123 8.02 -1.99 17.86
CA GLY A 123 6.66 -2.49 17.97
C GLY A 123 5.85 -2.16 16.71
N VAL A 124 4.74 -2.86 16.53
CA VAL A 124 3.86 -2.71 15.38
C VAL A 124 2.42 -2.60 15.88
N THR A 125 1.71 -1.56 15.45
CA THR A 125 0.34 -1.28 15.91
C THR A 125 -0.60 -1.09 14.72
N LEU A 126 -1.84 -1.55 14.89
CA LEU A 126 -2.89 -1.36 13.90
C LEU A 126 -3.23 0.14 13.80
N GLY A 127 -3.33 0.66 12.58
CA GLY A 127 -3.51 2.08 12.31
C GLY A 127 -2.22 2.91 12.38
N GLY A 128 -1.10 2.31 12.83
CA GLY A 128 0.22 2.94 12.85
C GLY A 128 0.78 3.17 11.45
N VAL A 129 1.69 4.14 11.33
CA VAL A 129 2.39 4.45 10.08
C VAL A 129 3.79 3.84 10.11
N VAL A 130 4.09 3.03 9.10
CA VAL A 130 5.39 2.38 8.92
C VAL A 130 6.12 3.01 7.75
N PRO A 131 7.28 3.64 7.97
CA PRO A 131 8.19 4.03 6.89
C PRO A 131 8.93 2.81 6.34
N PHE A 132 8.84 2.59 5.03
CA PHE A 132 9.57 1.57 4.29
C PHE A 132 10.52 2.23 3.28
N VAL A 133 11.82 2.00 3.41
CA VAL A 133 12.83 2.53 2.50
C VAL A 133 13.11 1.53 1.41
N VAL A 134 12.94 1.97 0.17
CA VAL A 134 13.20 1.17 -1.03
C VAL A 134 14.69 1.19 -1.35
N THR A 135 15.30 0.02 -1.55
CA THR A 135 16.75 -0.11 -1.81
C THR A 135 17.09 -0.45 -3.26
N GLU A 136 16.09 -0.77 -4.08
CA GLU A 136 16.26 -1.00 -5.52
C GLU A 136 15.17 -0.30 -6.31
N THR A 137 15.55 0.34 -7.42
CA THR A 137 14.58 1.06 -8.26
C THR A 137 13.65 0.06 -8.95
N VAL A 138 12.35 0.31 -8.90
CA VAL A 138 11.33 -0.53 -9.55
C VAL A 138 10.36 0.33 -10.35
N THR A 139 9.80 -0.23 -11.42
CA THR A 139 8.69 0.39 -12.15
C THR A 139 7.44 -0.48 -12.00
N VAL A 140 6.34 0.16 -11.62
CA VAL A 140 5.01 -0.44 -11.49
C VAL A 140 4.20 -0.06 -12.72
N LYS A 141 3.60 -1.06 -13.37
CA LYS A 141 2.85 -0.95 -14.63
C LYS A 141 1.57 -1.76 -14.57
#